data_AF-A0A847R4Q1-F1
#
_entry.id   AF-A0A847R4Q1-F1
#
_cell.length_a   1.000
_cell.length_b   1.000
_cell.length_c   1.000
_cell.angle_alpha   90.00
_cell.angle_beta   90.00
_cell.angle_gamma   90.00
#
_symmetry.space_group_name_H-M   'P 1'
#
loop_
_entity.id
_entity.type
_entity.pdbx_description
1 polymer ?
#
loop_
_entity_poly.entity_id
_entity_poly.type
_entity_poly.pdbx_seq_one_letter_code
_entity_poly.pdbx_strand_id
1 'polypeptide(L)' 'MKNEMKYDTFGNLDTDYYVEKAYELRRAYFTALIKKMTANVKAFFANVTASRPLKSASQH' A
#
# COMPACT_ATOMS: atom_id res chain seq x y z
N MET A 1 -6.91 24.25 -15.12
CA MET A 1 -6.25 24.40 -13.80
C MET A 1 -4.90 25.06 -14.05
N LYS A 2 -4.67 26.26 -13.53
CA LYS A 2 -3.34 26.88 -13.60
C LYS A 2 -2.49 26.14 -12.57
N ASN A 3 -1.57 25.29 -13.02
CA ASN A 3 -0.63 24.61 -12.14
C ASN A 3 0.39 25.66 -11.67
N GLU A 4 0.10 26.30 -10.55
CA GLU A 4 1.07 27.13 -9.85
C GLU A 4 2.15 26.19 -9.31
N MET A 5 3.28 26.12 -10.03
CA MET A 5 4.45 25.40 -9.55
C MET A 5 4.99 26.12 -8.32
N LYS A 6 5.54 25.36 -7.38
CA LYS A 6 6.15 25.92 -6.18
C LYS A 6 7.57 26.37 -6.52
N TYR A 7 7.87 27.59 -6.12
CA TYR A 7 9.18 28.20 -6.30
C TYR A 7 9.80 28.48 -4.92
N ASP A 8 11.13 28.46 -4.87
CA ASP A 8 11.91 28.79 -3.70
C ASP A 8 11.95 30.31 -3.47
N THR A 9 12.63 30.74 -2.40
CA THR A 9 12.77 32.17 -2.05
C THR A 9 13.50 33.00 -3.12
N PHE A 10 14.22 32.34 -4.02
CA PHE A 10 14.99 32.97 -5.09
C PHE A 10 14.24 32.98 -6.44
N GLY A 11 13.02 32.43 -6.48
CA GLY A 11 12.20 32.35 -7.69
C GLY A 11 12.56 31.18 -8.62
N ASN A 12 13.40 30.24 -8.17
CA ASN A 12 13.68 29.00 -8.90
C ASN A 12 12.66 27.92 -8.52
N LEU A 13 12.51 26.89 -9.35
CA LEU A 13 11.64 25.76 -9.02
C LEU A 13 12.11 25.12 -7.70
N ASP A 14 11.21 24.95 -6.73
CA ASP A 14 11.53 24.38 -5.41
C ASP A 14 11.72 22.86 -5.53
N THR A 15 12.89 22.45 -6.02
CA THR A 15 13.22 21.04 -6.27
C THR A 15 13.17 20.22 -4.99
N ASP A 16 13.61 20.80 -3.87
CA ASP A 16 13.65 20.12 -2.59
C ASP A 16 12.24 19.76 -2.11
N TYR A 17 11.30 20.69 -2.22
CA TYR A 17 9.89 20.42 -1.94
C TYR A 17 9.32 19.27 -2.78
N TYR A 18 9.60 19.24 -4.08
CA TYR A 18 9.09 18.18 -4.95
C TYR A 18 9.75 16.83 -4.67
N VAL A 19 11.03 16.81 -4.31
CA VAL A 19 11.75 15.60 -3.90
C VAL A 19 11.15 15.04 -2.60
N GLU A 20 10.95 15.89 -1.59
CA GLU A 20 10.30 15.48 -0.33
C GLU A 20 8.90 14.92 -0.58
N LYS A 21 8.09 15.61 -1.38
CA LYS A 21 6.75 15.14 -1.75
C LYS A 21 6.77 13.81 -2.49
N ALA A 22 7.76 13.59 -3.36
CA ALA A 22 7.92 12.30 -4.03
C ALA A 22 8.26 11.18 -3.03
N TYR A 23 9.11 11.44 -2.03
CA TYR A 23 9.40 10.47 -0.98
C TYR A 23 8.19 10.17 -0.08
N GLU A 24 7.41 11.19 0.27
CA GLU A 24 6.15 11.01 1.01
C GLU A 24 5.16 10.13 0.23
N LEU A 25 4.94 10.43 -1.05
CA LEU A 25 4.05 9.67 -1.91
C LEU A 25 4.52 8.22 -2.07
N ARG A 26 5.81 8.03 -2.29
CA ARG A 26 6.41 6.69 -2.37
C ARG A 26 6.13 5.91 -1.10
N ARG A 27 6.39 6.48 0.07
CA ARG A 27 6.18 5.81 1.37
C ARG A 27 4.71 5.48 1.61
N ALA A 28 3.80 6.39 1.29
CA ALA A 28 2.36 6.15 1.38
C ALA A 28 1.92 4.99 0.46
N TYR A 29 2.40 4.98 -0.79
CA TYR A 29 2.10 3.93 -1.76
C TYR A 29 2.62 2.57 -1.31
N PHE A 30 3.87 2.48 -0.86
CA PHE A 30 4.44 1.23 -0.35
C PHE A 30 3.67 0.70 0.87
N THR A 31 3.26 1.59 1.77
CA THR A 31 2.44 1.19 2.94
C THR A 31 1.10 0.61 2.51
N ALA A 32 0.42 1.26 1.56
CA ALA A 32 -0.84 0.77 1.00
C ALA A 32 -0.67 -0.57 0.27
N LEU A 33 0.42 -0.71 -0.51
CA LEU A 33 0.75 -1.94 -1.23
C LEU A 33 0.99 -3.11 -0.27
N ILE A 34 1.81 -2.90 0.77
CA ILE A 34 2.09 -3.93 1.79
C ILE A 34 0.79 -4.33 2.49
N LYS A 35 -0.04 -3.37 2.89
CA LYS A 35 -1.33 -3.65 3.54
C LYS A 35 -2.26 -4.48 2.64
N LYS A 36 -2.30 -4.17 1.34
CA LYS A 36 -3.09 -4.95 0.37
C LYS A 36 -2.51 -6.35 0.17
N MET A 37 -1.19 -6.47 0.10
CA MET A 37 -0.50 -7.76 -0.04
C MET A 37 -0.77 -8.66 1.16
N THR A 38 -0.63 -8.15 2.40
CA THR A 38 -0.89 -8.94 3.62
C THR A 38 -2.35 -9.36 3.72
N ALA A 39 -3.29 -8.50 3.35
CA ALA A 39 -4.71 -8.85 3.28
C ALA A 39 -4.98 -9.98 2.28
N ASN A 40 -4.40 -9.90 1.08
CA ASN A 40 -4.54 -10.92 0.05
C ASN A 40 -3.94 -12.27 0.47
N VAL A 41 -2.75 -12.25 1.08
CA VAL A 41 -2.10 -13.47 1.61
C VAL A 41 -2.97 -14.10 2.71
N LYS A 42 -3.46 -13.29 3.65
CA LYS A 42 -4.35 -13.77 4.71
C LYS A 42 -5.64 -14.38 4.14
N ALA A 43 -6.26 -13.73 3.16
CA ALA A 43 -7.46 -14.23 2.50
C ALA A 43 -7.19 -15.53 1.74
N PHE A 44 -6.05 -15.63 1.05
CA PHE A 44 -5.63 -16.85 0.36
C PHE A 44 -5.52 -18.03 1.34
N PHE A 45 -4.79 -17.87 2.44
CA PHE A 45 -4.67 -18.93 3.44
C PHE A 45 -5.98 -19.22 4.17
N ALA A 46 -6.79 -18.22 4.49
CA ALA A 46 -8.11 -18.43 5.07
C ALA A 46 -8.98 -19.31 4.16
N ASN A 47 -9.00 -19.02 2.85
CA ASN A 47 -9.72 -19.83 1.87
C ASN A 47 -9.13 -21.25 1.75
N VAL A 48 -7.80 -21.40 1.64
CA VAL A 48 -7.16 -22.73 1.58
C VAL A 48 -7.48 -23.59 2.81
N THR A 49 -7.53 -22.98 3.99
CA THR A 49 -7.81 -23.68 5.24
C THR A 49 -9.30 -23.96 5.41
N ALA A 50 -10.17 -23.04 5.03
CA ALA A 50 -11.63 -23.21 5.06
C ALA A 50 -12.14 -24.21 4.00
N SER A 51 -11.43 -24.35 2.88
CA SER A 51 -11.74 -25.33 1.83
C SER A 51 -11.27 -26.75 2.17
N ARG A 52 -10.54 -26.96 3.28
CA ARG A 52 -10.37 -28.31 3.82
C ARG A 52 -11.66 -28.69 4.53
N PRO A 53 -12.44 -29.67 4.05
CA PRO A 53 -13.51 -30.22 4.88
C PRO A 53 -12.83 -30.71 6.16
N LEU A 54 -13.26 -30.18 7.30
CA LEU A 54 -12.96 -30.79 8.60
C LEU A 54 -13.35 -32.24 8.44
N LYS A 55 -12.35 -33.13 8.35
CA LYS A 55 -12.58 -34.56 8.29
C LYS A 55 -13.42 -34.84 9.51
N SER A 56 -14.71 -35.10 9.27
CA SER A 56 -15.69 -35.44 10.29
C SER A 56 -14.98 -36.37 11.25
N ALA A 57 -14.90 -35.95 12.53
CA ALA A 57 -14.55 -36.88 13.58
C ALA A 57 -15.62 -37.96 13.48
N SER A 58 -15.25 -39.06 12.80
CA SER A 58 -16.08 -40.23 12.60
C SER A 58 -16.62 -40.59 13.96
N GLN A 59 -17.94 -40.47 14.08
CA GLN A 59 -18.71 -41.08 15.15
C GLN A 59 -18.25 -42.53 15.27
N HIS A 60 -17.73 -42.91 16.43
CA HIS A 60 -17.60 -44.29 16.86
C HIS A 60 -17.58 -44.33 18.39
#